data_AF-A0A538RPH4-F1
#
_entry.id   AF-A0A538RPH4-F1
#
_cell.length_a   1.000
_cell.length_b   1.000
_cell.length_c   1.000
_cell.angle_alpha   90.00
_cell.angle_beta   90.00
_cell.angle_gamma   90.00
#
_symmetry.space_group_name_H-M   'P 1'
#
loop_
_entity.id
_entity.type
_entity.pdbx_description
1 polymer ?
#
loop_
_entity_poly.entity_id
_entity_poly.type
_entity_poly.pdbx_seq_one_letter_code
_entity_poly.pdbx_strand_id
1 'polypeptide(L)'
;MNILAANLLVRYPIWATPEMPQGRWYPYIGAGVGVERVRSSDFPPGHEATNHAPAIQGLVGLKFFLIKNFALFAEFKRTTAWHTFDYHQASLPPGYSERWTFASNLVVGGIAFHF
;
A
#
# COMPACT_ATOMS: atom_id res chain seq x y z
N MET A 1 -2.69 -12.00 -3.08
CA MET A 1 -1.45 -11.26 -2.76
C MET A 1 -1.72 -10.46 -1.50
N ASN A 2 -0.92 -10.64 -0.44
CA ASN A 2 -1.15 -9.99 0.85
C ASN A 2 0.04 -9.08 1.16
N ILE A 3 -0.23 -7.80 1.46
CA ILE A 3 0.80 -6.81 1.80
C ILE A 3 0.61 -6.39 3.24
N LEU A 4 1.67 -6.49 4.04
CA LEU A 4 1.74 -5.94 5.39
C LEU A 4 2.77 -4.82 5.37
N ALA A 5 2.35 -3.59 5.63
CA ALA A 5 3.21 -2.41 5.56
C ALA A 5 3.02 -1.49 6.76
N ALA A 6 4.14 -1.00 7.30
CA ALA A 6 4.16 0.08 8.27
C ALA A 6 4.24 1.40 7.51
N ASN A 7 3.30 2.30 7.76
CA ASN A 7 3.18 3.58 7.06
C ASN A 7 3.34 4.74 8.04
N LEU A 8 4.20 5.70 7.70
CA LEU A 8 4.26 7.00 8.34
C LEU A 8 3.41 7.98 7.55
N LEU A 9 2.51 8.68 8.23
CA LEU A 9 1.60 9.65 7.63
C LEU A 9 1.82 11.03 8.22
N VAL A 10 1.97 12.02 7.36
CA VAL A 10 1.97 13.44 7.72
C VAL A 10 0.66 14.04 7.23
N ARG A 11 -0.09 14.64 8.17
CA ARG A 11 -1.39 15.26 7.90
C ARG A 11 -1.28 16.75 8.12
N TYR A 12 -1.81 17.54 7.19
CA TYR A 12 -1.82 19.00 7.31
C TYR A 12 -3.26 19.49 7.39
N PRO A 13 -3.72 20.00 8.55
CA PRO A 13 -5.06 20.55 8.68
C PRO A 13 -5.15 21.89 7.94
N ILE A 14 -6.08 22.00 7.01
CA ILE A 14 -6.38 23.21 6.25
C ILE A 14 -7.81 23.65 6.57
N TRP A 15 -8.01 24.96 6.63
CA TRP A 15 -9.29 25.60 6.95
C TRP A 15 -9.85 25.19 8.31
N ALA A 16 -9.11 25.52 9.36
CA ALA A 16 -9.65 25.55 10.71
C ALA A 16 -10.56 26.78 10.85
N THR A 17 -11.81 26.56 11.23
CA THR A 17 -12.78 27.60 11.56
C THR A 17 -13.16 27.49 13.04
N PRO A 18 -13.73 28.54 13.68
CA PRO A 18 -14.16 28.46 15.08
C PRO A 18 -15.14 27.30 15.37
N GLU A 19 -15.94 26.92 14.36
CA GLU A 19 -16.90 25.80 14.42
C GLU A 19 -16.25 24.43 14.21
N MET A 20 -15.13 24.38 13.47
CA MET A 20 -14.32 23.18 13.21
C MET A 20 -12.85 23.47 13.55
N PRO A 21 -12.49 23.52 14.85
CA PRO A 21 -11.13 23.85 15.29
C PRO A 21 -10.10 22.83 14.82
N GLN A 22 -10.54 21.64 14.40
CA GLN A 22 -9.65 20.61 13.89
C GLN A 22 -9.23 20.88 12.42
N GLY A 23 -10.02 21.64 11.63
CA GLY A 23 -9.85 21.81 10.18
C GLY A 23 -10.96 21.11 9.38
N ARG A 24 -11.33 21.63 8.20
CA ARG A 24 -12.33 20.97 7.34
C ARG A 24 -11.68 20.04 6.30
N TRP A 25 -10.47 20.37 5.86
CA TRP A 25 -9.69 19.57 4.92
C TRP A 25 -8.39 19.10 5.55
N TYR A 26 -8.08 17.83 5.35
CA TYR A 26 -6.86 17.21 5.83
C TYR A 26 -6.24 16.44 4.67
N PRO A 27 -5.52 17.13 3.78
CA PRO A 27 -4.59 16.45 2.92
C PRO A 27 -3.54 15.74 3.78
N TYR A 28 -3.17 14.55 3.35
CA TYR A 28 -2.11 13.79 3.97
C TYR A 28 -1.31 13.05 2.91
N ILE A 29 -0.02 12.94 3.19
CA ILE A 29 0.89 12.12 2.42
C ILE A 29 1.55 11.15 3.38
N GLY A 30 1.92 9.99 2.87
CA GLY A 30 2.62 9.00 3.63
C GLY A 30 3.54 8.17 2.77
N ALA A 31 4.53 7.61 3.45
CA ALA A 31 5.38 6.59 2.88
C ALA A 31 5.53 5.49 3.92
N GLY A 32 5.67 4.27 3.43
CA GLY A 32 5.78 3.09 4.24
C GLY A 32 6.67 2.06 3.59
N VAL A 33 7.10 1.14 4.41
CA VAL A 33 7.82 -0.06 3.99
C VAL A 33 7.09 -1.27 4.54
N GLY A 34 7.09 -2.33 3.78
CA GLY A 34 6.34 -3.52 4.11
C GLY A 34 6.96 -4.77 3.52
N VAL A 35 6.28 -5.88 3.77
CA VAL A 35 6.58 -7.16 3.16
C VAL A 35 5.36 -7.55 2.32
N GLU A 36 5.62 -7.83 1.05
CA GLU A 36 4.63 -8.37 0.15
C GLU A 36 4.78 -9.90 0.12
N ARG A 37 3.67 -10.58 0.42
CA ARG A 37 3.56 -12.04 0.31
C ARG A 37 2.78 -12.37 -0.94
N VAL A 38 3.47 -12.96 -1.91
CA VAL A 38 2.85 -13.59 -3.07
C VAL A 38 2.77 -15.08 -2.80
N ARG A 39 1.56 -15.63 -2.84
CA ARG A 39 1.36 -17.08 -3.01
C ARG A 39 1.21 -17.31 -4.50
N SER A 40 2.20 -17.93 -5.12
CA SER A 40 2.05 -18.45 -6.48
C SER A 40 1.34 -19.79 -6.37
N SER A 41 0.01 -19.78 -6.38
CA SER A 41 -0.78 -21.03 -6.49
C SER A 41 -1.00 -21.46 -7.94
N ASP A 42 -0.63 -20.62 -8.92
CA ASP A 42 -1.24 -20.77 -10.25
C ASP A 42 -0.29 -21.25 -11.36
N PHE A 43 1.04 -21.23 -11.24
CA PHE A 43 1.94 -21.81 -12.27
C PHE A 43 3.36 -22.05 -11.74
N PRO A 44 3.96 -23.26 -11.79
CA PRO A 44 3.45 -24.58 -12.20
C PRO A 44 2.85 -25.40 -11.04
N PRO A 45 2.02 -26.42 -11.31
CA PRO A 45 1.38 -27.22 -10.27
C PRO A 45 2.42 -28.00 -9.45
N GLY A 46 2.33 -27.93 -8.12
CA GLY A 46 3.12 -28.76 -7.21
C GLY A 46 4.22 -28.05 -6.41
N HIS A 47 4.40 -26.73 -6.56
CA HIS A 47 5.39 -25.97 -5.79
C HIS A 47 4.74 -24.78 -5.09
N GLU A 48 4.38 -24.93 -3.81
CA GLU A 48 4.00 -23.80 -2.95
C GLU A 48 5.26 -22.99 -2.57
N ALA A 49 5.73 -22.15 -3.49
CA ALA A 49 6.76 -21.17 -3.16
C ALA A 49 6.09 -19.95 -2.52
N THR A 50 6.14 -19.85 -1.19
CA THR A 50 5.86 -18.59 -0.49
C THR A 50 7.09 -17.70 -0.59
N ASN A 51 7.05 -16.68 -1.44
CA ASN A 51 8.14 -15.71 -1.55
C ASN A 51 7.77 -14.42 -0.81
N HIS A 52 8.70 -13.91 0.00
CA HIS A 52 8.57 -12.69 0.77
C HIS A 52 9.48 -11.63 0.15
N ALA A 53 8.90 -10.56 -0.38
CA ALA A 53 9.66 -9.47 -0.95
C ALA A 53 9.55 -8.20 -0.10
N PRO A 54 10.63 -7.41 0.03
CA PRO A 54 10.53 -6.06 0.54
C PRO A 54 9.68 -5.22 -0.43
N ALA A 55 8.71 -4.51 0.14
CA ALA A 55 7.82 -3.60 -0.56
C ALA A 55 7.98 -2.19 -0.01
N ILE A 56 7.99 -1.21 -0.90
CA ILE A 56 7.85 0.20 -0.54
C ILE A 56 6.44 0.66 -0.92
N GLN A 57 5.85 1.49 -0.08
CA GLN A 57 4.52 2.02 -0.29
C GLN A 57 4.56 3.54 -0.20
N GLY A 58 3.97 4.21 -1.18
CA GLY A 58 3.64 5.63 -1.12
C GLY A 58 2.13 5.78 -1.05
N LEU A 59 1.66 6.76 -0.30
CA LEU A 59 0.24 7.10 -0.25
C LEU A 59 0.04 8.60 -0.24
N VAL A 60 -1.05 9.03 -0.86
CA VAL A 60 -1.57 10.39 -0.76
C VAL A 60 -3.07 10.29 -0.58
N GLY A 61 -3.61 11.06 0.35
CA GLY A 61 -5.01 11.05 0.62
C GLY A 61 -5.51 12.40 1.07
N LEU A 62 -6.82 12.51 1.07
CA LEU A 62 -7.56 13.68 1.50
C LEU A 62 -8.68 13.22 2.40
N LYS A 63 -8.76 13.81 3.58
CA LYS A 63 -9.88 13.63 4.48
C LYS A 63 -10.63 14.94 4.62
N PHE A 64 -11.95 14.88 4.47
CA PHE A 64 -12.85 16.01 4.52
C PHE A 64 -13.89 15.80 5.61
N PHE A 65 -13.99 16.72 6.57
CA PHE A 65 -14.99 16.67 7.63
C PHE A 65 -16.28 17.36 7.18
N LEU A 66 -17.39 16.62 7.13
CA LEU A 66 -18.71 17.19 6.86
C LEU A 66 -19.31 17.78 8.14
N ILE A 67 -19.11 17.08 9.25
CA ILE A 67 -19.60 17.42 10.59
C ILE A 67 -18.46 17.08 11.56
N LYS A 68 -18.45 17.67 12.76
CA LYS A 68 -17.44 17.43 13.81
C LYS A 68 -17.14 15.94 14.07
N ASN A 69 -18.14 15.07 13.88
CA ASN A 69 -18.04 13.63 14.11
C ASN A 69 -18.02 12.78 12.82
N PHE A 70 -18.18 13.39 11.64
CA PHE A 70 -18.30 12.64 10.38
C PHE A 70 -17.36 13.21 9.32
N ALA A 71 -16.48 12.36 8.80
CA ALA A 71 -15.54 12.70 7.75
C ALA A 71 -15.61 11.70 6.60
N LEU A 72 -15.45 12.20 5.39
CA LEU A 72 -15.12 11.39 4.22
C LEU A 72 -13.61 11.33 4.06
N PHE A 73 -13.10 10.23 3.55
CA PHE A 73 -11.70 10.13 3.13
C PHE A 73 -11.59 9.46 1.78
N ALA A 74 -10.61 9.90 1.00
CA ALA A 74 -10.19 9.29 -0.25
C ALA A 74 -8.66 9.18 -0.23
N GLU A 75 -8.15 8.01 -0.56
CA GLU A 75 -6.72 7.69 -0.47
C GLU A 75 -6.28 6.91 -1.71
N PHE A 76 -5.17 7.34 -2.28
CA PHE A 76 -4.45 6.64 -3.32
C PHE A 76 -3.17 6.05 -2.73
N LYS A 77 -3.04 4.73 -2.80
CA LYS A 77 -1.86 3.98 -2.35
C LYS A 77 -1.18 3.36 -3.56
N ARG A 78 0.13 3.53 -3.66
CA ARG A 78 0.98 2.84 -4.64
C ARG A 78 2.02 2.02 -3.90
N THR A 79 2.02 0.72 -4.13
CA THR A 79 3.02 -0.20 -3.58
C THR A 79 3.89 -0.72 -4.70
N THR A 80 5.20 -0.68 -4.50
CA THR A 80 6.19 -1.29 -5.40
C THR A 80 6.95 -2.35 -4.60
N ALA A 81 6.92 -3.58 -5.08
CA ALA A 81 7.66 -4.70 -4.51
C ALA A 81 8.69 -5.24 -5.50
N TRP A 82 9.86 -5.61 -4.98
CA TRP A 82 10.92 -6.23 -5.77
C TRP A 82 10.99 -7.72 -5.41
N HIS A 83 10.51 -8.57 -6.30
CA HIS A 83 10.59 -10.01 -6.15
C HIS A 83 11.79 -10.53 -6.94
N THR A 84 12.72 -11.19 -6.27
CA THR A 84 13.75 -11.99 -6.92
C THR A 84 13.26 -13.43 -6.96
N PHE A 85 13.15 -14.01 -8.15
CA PHE A 85 12.82 -15.42 -8.33
C PHE A 85 14.05 -16.14 -8.87
N ASP A 86 14.53 -17.12 -8.11
CA ASP A 86 15.60 -18.01 -8.54
C ASP A 86 14.95 -19.25 -9.16
N TYR A 87 15.11 -19.42 -10.47
CA TYR A 87 14.51 -20.53 -11.21
C TYR A 87 15.52 -21.67 -11.36
N HIS A 88 15.23 -22.82 -10.75
CA HIS A 88 15.94 -24.08 -11.01
C HIS A 88 15.13 -24.92 -12.01
N GLN A 89 15.13 -24.55 -13.30
CA GLN A 89 14.56 -25.38 -14.37
C GLN A 89 15.67 -26.02 -15.23
N ALA A 90 15.45 -27.27 -15.66
CA ALA A 90 16.41 -28.10 -16.40
C ALA A 90 16.81 -27.53 -17.79
N SER A 91 16.07 -26.55 -18.31
CA SER A 91 16.29 -25.90 -19.61
C SER A 91 16.96 -24.53 -19.52
N LEU A 92 17.31 -24.04 -18.31
CA LEU A 92 17.97 -22.75 -18.10
C LEU A 92 19.37 -22.95 -17.48
N PRO A 93 20.34 -22.05 -17.75
CA PRO A 93 21.66 -22.11 -17.13
C PRO A 93 21.57 -22.13 -15.60
N PRO A 94 22.44 -22.88 -14.90
CA PRO A 94 22.47 -22.89 -13.43
C PRO A 94 22.69 -21.46 -12.90
N GLY A 95 21.81 -21.00 -12.00
CA GLY A 95 21.92 -19.67 -11.38
C GLY A 95 21.21 -18.54 -12.12
N TYR A 96 20.26 -18.85 -13.01
CA TYR A 96 19.42 -17.83 -13.63
C TYR A 96 18.46 -17.21 -12.60
N SER A 97 18.69 -15.93 -12.29
CA SER A 97 17.89 -15.13 -11.35
C SER A 97 17.20 -14.00 -12.12
N GLU A 98 15.87 -13.96 -12.07
CA GLU A 98 15.11 -12.84 -12.64
C GLU A 98 14.50 -11.99 -11.53
N ARG A 99 14.74 -10.68 -11.63
CA ARG A 99 14.14 -9.68 -10.75
C ARG A 99 12.86 -9.15 -11.37
N TRP A 100 11.73 -9.57 -10.84
CA TRP A 100 10.41 -9.07 -11.23
C TRP A 100 10.01 -7.92 -10.31
N THR A 101 9.65 -6.79 -10.90
CA THR A 101 9.14 -5.63 -10.15
C THR A 101 7.62 -5.57 -10.31
N PHE A 102 6.90 -5.71 -9.20
CA PHE A 102 5.44 -5.59 -9.19
C PHE A 102 5.07 -4.22 -8.64
N ALA A 103 4.21 -3.51 -9.38
CA ALA A 103 3.66 -2.23 -8.95
C ALA A 103 2.13 -2.35 -8.87
N SER A 104 1.59 -2.12 -7.68
CA SER A 104 0.15 -2.15 -7.40
C SER A 104 -0.36 -0.75 -7.07
N ASN A 105 -1.44 -0.32 -7.70
CA ASN A 105 -2.15 0.93 -7.39
C ASN A 105 -3.50 0.58 -6.76
N LEU A 106 -3.76 1.12 -5.58
CA LEU A 106 -4.99 0.89 -4.84
C LEU A 106 -5.63 2.24 -4.51
N VAL A 107 -6.90 2.38 -4.88
CA VAL A 107 -7.73 3.52 -4.48
C VAL A 107 -8.68 3.06 -3.40
N VAL A 108 -8.71 3.78 -2.28
CA VAL A 108 -9.59 3.49 -1.15
C VAL A 108 -10.38 4.76 -0.84
N GLY A 109 -11.70 4.64 -0.71
CA GLY A 109 -12.56 5.72 -0.26
C GLY A 109 -13.48 5.21 0.83
N GLY A 110 -13.89 6.09 1.74
CA GLY A 110 -14.81 5.71 2.79
C GLY A 110 -15.24 6.86 3.69
N ILE A 111 -15.99 6.46 4.72
CA ILE A 111 -16.46 7.33 5.80
C ILE A 111 -15.67 7.00 7.07
N ALA A 112 -15.33 8.02 7.83
CA ALA A 112 -14.64 7.94 9.09
C ALA A 112 -15.45 8.71 10.14
N PHE A 113 -15.83 8.01 11.21
CA PHE A 113 -16.47 8.63 12.36
C PHE A 113 -15.41 9.08 13.37
N HIS A 114 -15.61 10.22 14.02
CA HIS A 114 -14.78 10.71 15.13
C HIS A 114 -15.68 10.83 16.37
N PHE A 115 -15.32 10.09 17.42
CA PHE A 115 -15.97 10.10 18.74
C PHE A 115 -15.08 10.80 19.77
#